data_AF-A0A965QDX9-F1
#
_entry.id   AF-A0A965QDX9-F1
#
_cell.length_a   1.000
_cell.length_b   1.000
_cell.length_c   1.000
_cell.angle_alpha   90.00
_cell.angle_beta   90.00
_cell.angle_gamma   90.00
#
_symmetry.space_group_name_H-M   'P 1'
#
loop_
_entity.id
_entity.type
_entity.pdbx_description
1 polymer ?
#
loop_
_entity_poly.entity_id
_entity_poly.type
_entity_poly.pdbx_seq_one_letter_code
_entity_poly.pdbx_strand_id
1 'polypeptide(L)'
;MFLGQENNISELENKKKEIINQINILNDSIKIIDLEINAIKSIEIQKMITNSTLKATVQKGAKLKKNPDVFSELIIVLLEDKEVTILDYFDGYFGVCTDSICGYMSGLWINQNNKINEFIRLKEDEKKELERLENEQKIKIQKAEWAKLEKIYIKKYGQTTYSKLKQGYYWIGMTREMATISLGSPNDINRTVGSWGVHEQWVYDNLYLYFENGILTSYQN
;
A
#
# COMPACT_ATOMS: atom_id res chain seq x y z
N MET A 1 16.90 2.95 -48.32
CA MET A 1 15.96 3.04 -47.17
C MET A 1 16.34 2.09 -46.02
N PHE A 2 16.93 0.92 -46.28
CA PHE A 2 17.32 -0.07 -45.25
C PHE A 2 18.46 0.35 -44.29
N LEU A 3 19.50 1.05 -44.77
CA LEU A 3 20.66 1.44 -43.93
C LEU A 3 20.32 2.44 -42.80
N GLY A 4 19.24 3.22 -42.93
CA GLY A 4 18.80 4.17 -41.90
C GLY A 4 18.03 3.52 -40.74
N GLN A 5 17.44 2.34 -40.96
CA GLN A 5 16.69 1.62 -39.93
C GLN A 5 17.61 0.77 -39.02
N GLU A 6 18.68 0.18 -39.56
CA GLU A 6 19.68 -0.56 -38.78
C GLU A 6 20.42 0.32 -37.77
N ASN A 7 20.77 1.57 -38.15
CA ASN A 7 21.40 2.54 -37.25
C ASN A 7 20.51 2.90 -36.05
N ASN A 8 19.19 3.02 -36.25
CA ASN A 8 18.24 3.32 -35.18
C ASN A 8 18.06 2.14 -34.21
N ILE A 9 18.11 0.89 -34.70
CA ILE A 9 18.02 -0.30 -33.83
C ILE A 9 19.25 -0.39 -32.94
N SER A 10 20.46 -0.20 -33.50
CA SER A 10 21.70 -0.23 -32.72
C SER A 10 21.75 0.86 -31.64
N GLU A 11 21.24 2.06 -31.94
CA GLU A 11 21.15 3.14 -30.95
C GLU A 11 20.20 2.78 -29.79
N LEU A 12 19.05 2.17 -30.09
CA LEU A 12 18.10 1.71 -29.08
C LEU A 12 18.65 0.56 -28.23
N GLU A 13 19.42 -0.37 -28.82
CA GLU A 13 20.09 -1.44 -28.07
C GLU A 13 21.14 -0.90 -27.10
N ASN A 14 21.90 0.11 -27.52
CA ASN A 14 22.87 0.78 -26.65
C ASN A 14 22.19 1.50 -25.48
N LYS A 15 21.10 2.25 -25.74
CA LYS A 15 20.28 2.87 -24.68
C LYS A 15 19.71 1.84 -23.73
N LYS A 16 19.23 0.70 -24.24
CA LYS A 16 18.75 -0.42 -23.40
C LYS A 16 19.86 -0.95 -22.49
N LYS A 17 21.07 -1.15 -23.01
CA LYS A 17 22.21 -1.62 -22.23
C LYS A 17 22.60 -0.62 -21.12
N GLU A 18 22.57 0.67 -21.43
CA GLU A 18 22.81 1.73 -20.47
C GLU A 18 21.77 1.74 -19.34
N ILE A 19 20.48 1.62 -19.69
CA ILE A 19 19.38 1.52 -18.70
C ILE A 19 19.54 0.29 -17.81
N ILE A 20 19.91 -0.87 -18.39
CA ILE A 20 20.17 -2.09 -17.61
C ILE A 20 21.31 -1.87 -16.61
N ASN A 21 22.38 -1.20 -17.03
CA ASN A 21 23.48 -0.87 -16.14
C ASN A 21 23.04 0.05 -14.99
N GLN A 22 22.22 1.07 -15.28
CA GLN A 22 21.65 1.95 -14.25
C GLN A 22 20.76 1.18 -13.26
N ILE A 23 19.92 0.25 -13.75
CA ILE A 23 19.10 -0.62 -12.89
C ILE A 23 19.98 -1.44 -11.94
N ASN A 24 21.09 -2.01 -12.43
CA ASN A 24 22.00 -2.78 -11.59
C ASN A 24 22.62 -1.92 -10.48
N ILE A 25 23.08 -0.71 -10.81
CA ILE A 25 23.65 0.25 -9.84
C ILE A 25 22.60 0.64 -8.79
N LEU A 26 21.36 0.89 -9.21
CA LEU A 26 20.26 1.21 -8.31
C LEU A 26 19.92 0.03 -7.39
N ASN A 27 19.93 -1.20 -7.90
CA ASN A 27 19.71 -2.41 -7.10
C ASN A 27 20.81 -2.61 -6.05
N ASP A 28 22.06 -2.36 -6.41
CA ASP A 28 23.18 -2.41 -5.45
C ASP A 28 23.01 -1.33 -4.36
N SER A 29 22.56 -0.14 -4.75
CA SER A 29 22.27 0.96 -3.82
C SER A 29 21.12 0.60 -2.86
N ILE A 30 20.04 0.00 -3.36
CA ILE A 30 18.93 -0.51 -2.53
C ILE A 30 19.46 -1.52 -1.52
N LYS A 31 20.29 -2.47 -1.94
CA LYS A 31 20.87 -3.48 -1.06
C LYS A 31 21.71 -2.87 0.06
N ILE A 32 22.44 -1.78 -0.22
CA ILE A 32 23.20 -1.05 0.80
C ILE A 32 22.25 -0.38 1.79
N ILE A 33 21.22 0.31 1.31
CA ILE A 33 20.20 0.94 2.15
C ILE A 33 19.50 -0.10 3.05
N ASP A 34 19.19 -1.29 2.52
CA ASP A 34 18.61 -2.38 3.31
C ASP A 34 19.52 -2.83 4.45
N LEU A 35 20.85 -2.90 4.21
CA LEU A 35 21.82 -3.22 5.26
C LEU A 35 21.87 -2.13 6.33
N GLU A 36 21.83 -0.86 5.95
CA GLU A 36 21.78 0.28 6.88
C GLU A 36 20.50 0.25 7.73
N ILE A 37 19.34 0.00 7.10
CA ILE A 37 18.06 -0.16 7.79
C ILE A 37 18.16 -1.30 8.82
N ASN A 38 18.72 -2.44 8.44
CA ASN A 38 18.87 -3.59 9.33
C ASN A 38 19.81 -3.30 10.50
N ALA A 39 20.90 -2.55 10.27
CA ALA A 39 21.80 -2.11 11.32
C ALA A 39 21.11 -1.14 12.30
N ILE A 40 20.34 -0.17 11.80
CA ILE A 40 19.56 0.76 12.63
C ILE A 40 18.53 0.00 13.45
N LYS A 41 17.78 -0.93 12.85
CA LYS A 41 16.83 -1.80 13.55
C LYS A 41 17.51 -2.62 14.63
N SER A 42 18.70 -3.17 14.37
CA SER A 42 19.48 -3.90 15.37
C SER A 42 19.90 -3.00 16.53
N ILE A 43 20.35 -1.78 16.28
CA ILE A 43 20.68 -0.79 17.30
C ILE A 43 19.44 -0.39 18.11
N GLU A 44 18.30 -0.22 17.45
CA GLU A 44 17.02 0.10 18.08
C GLU A 44 16.57 -1.05 18.99
N ILE A 45 16.66 -2.30 18.51
CA ILE A 45 16.44 -3.51 19.32
C ILE A 45 17.39 -3.54 20.52
N GLN A 46 18.68 -3.24 20.33
CA GLN A 46 19.65 -3.19 21.44
C GLN A 46 19.31 -2.09 22.46
N LYS A 47 18.87 -0.91 22.01
CA LYS A 47 18.39 0.17 22.89
C LYS A 47 17.10 -0.23 23.61
N MET A 48 16.18 -0.90 22.93
CA MET A 48 14.97 -1.47 23.52
C MET A 48 15.31 -2.55 24.54
N ILE A 49 16.28 -3.44 24.30
CA ILE A 49 16.75 -4.44 25.27
C ILE A 49 17.38 -3.77 26.49
N THR A 50 18.21 -2.74 26.27
CA THR A 50 18.91 -2.03 27.35
C THR A 50 17.92 -1.26 28.24
N ASN A 51 16.78 -0.82 27.69
CA ASN A 51 15.71 -0.12 28.40
C ASN A 51 14.57 -1.05 28.87
N SER A 52 14.39 -2.22 28.25
CA SER A 52 13.35 -3.19 28.56
C SER A 52 13.86 -4.17 29.60
N THR A 53 13.39 -3.96 30.83
CA THR A 53 13.50 -4.92 31.93
C THR A 53 12.31 -5.89 31.96
N LEU A 54 11.44 -5.87 30.93
CA LEU A 54 10.23 -6.66 30.93
C LEU A 54 10.56 -8.10 30.57
N LYS A 55 10.44 -8.96 31.57
CA LYS A 55 10.63 -10.40 31.42
C LYS A 55 9.32 -11.14 31.62
N ALA A 56 9.18 -12.25 30.91
CA ALA A 56 8.04 -13.15 31.08
C ALA A 56 8.51 -14.61 31.11
N THR A 57 7.78 -15.44 31.85
CA THR A 57 7.94 -16.89 31.80
C THR A 57 7.17 -17.43 30.61
N VAL A 58 7.83 -18.28 29.84
CA VAL A 58 7.30 -18.94 28.65
C VAL A 58 7.24 -20.43 28.92
N GLN A 59 6.14 -21.07 28.51
CA GLN A 59 5.92 -22.49 28.75
C GLN A 59 6.71 -23.38 27.78
N LYS A 60 7.09 -24.58 28.23
CA LYS A 60 7.70 -25.61 27.38
C LYS A 60 6.84 -25.90 26.14
N GLY A 61 7.48 -26.19 25.02
CA GLY A 61 6.83 -26.44 23.73
C GLY A 61 6.56 -25.17 22.93
N ALA A 62 6.83 -23.99 23.49
CA ALA A 62 6.68 -22.74 22.78
C ALA A 62 7.61 -22.66 21.56
N LYS A 63 7.08 -22.09 20.47
CA LYS A 63 7.75 -22.02 19.17
C LYS A 63 8.21 -20.60 18.90
N LEU A 64 9.52 -20.41 18.80
CA LEU A 64 10.14 -19.17 18.38
C LEU A 64 10.30 -19.17 16.86
N LYS A 65 9.85 -18.11 16.20
CA LYS A 65 9.78 -18.00 14.74
C LYS A 65 10.43 -16.72 14.24
N LYS A 66 10.71 -16.67 12.94
CA LYS A 66 11.32 -15.50 12.30
C LYS A 66 10.41 -14.28 12.23
N ASN A 67 9.11 -14.49 11.97
CA ASN A 67 8.10 -13.45 11.83
C ASN A 67 6.85 -13.78 12.71
N PRO A 68 6.02 -12.78 13.06
CA PRO A 68 4.79 -12.96 13.85
C PRO A 68 3.67 -13.59 13.01
N ASP A 69 3.90 -14.81 12.51
CA ASP A 69 2.98 -15.50 11.60
C ASP A 69 2.95 -17.03 11.85
N VAL A 70 1.78 -17.63 11.62
CA VAL A 70 1.55 -19.06 11.86
C VAL A 70 2.29 -19.97 10.87
N PHE A 71 2.67 -19.48 9.70
CA PHE A 71 3.44 -20.19 8.68
C PHE A 71 4.91 -19.78 8.63
N SER A 72 5.30 -18.76 9.40
CA SER A 72 6.70 -18.34 9.49
C SER A 72 7.63 -19.49 9.89
N GLU A 73 8.84 -19.45 9.31
CA GLU A 73 9.98 -20.31 9.62
C GLU A 73 10.23 -20.39 11.13
N LEU A 74 10.38 -21.61 11.61
CA LEU A 74 10.66 -21.94 13.00
C LEU A 74 12.16 -21.80 13.27
N ILE A 75 12.51 -21.02 14.29
CA ILE A 75 13.89 -20.88 14.76
C ILE A 75 14.19 -21.99 15.77
N ILE A 76 13.41 -22.06 16.86
CA ILE A 76 13.57 -23.07 17.92
C ILE A 76 12.23 -23.43 18.58
N VAL A 77 12.21 -24.58 19.25
CA VAL A 77 11.17 -24.96 20.21
C VAL A 77 11.79 -24.99 21.60
N LEU A 78 11.16 -24.35 22.59
CA LEU A 78 11.62 -24.40 23.97
C LEU A 78 11.36 -25.77 24.58
N LEU A 79 12.38 -26.39 25.17
CA LEU A 79 12.28 -27.72 25.76
C LEU A 79 11.80 -27.69 27.22
N GLU A 80 11.92 -26.55 27.87
CA GLU A 80 11.53 -26.30 29.26
C GLU A 80 10.91 -24.92 29.40
N ASP A 81 10.29 -24.67 30.54
CA ASP A 81 9.79 -23.34 30.88
C ASP A 81 10.99 -22.40 31.03
N LYS A 82 10.93 -21.22 30.38
CA LYS A 82 12.08 -20.32 30.31
C LYS A 82 11.68 -18.87 30.50
N GLU A 83 12.53 -18.11 31.18
CA GLU A 83 12.40 -16.66 31.26
C GLU A 83 12.97 -16.03 29.98
N VAL A 84 12.19 -15.14 29.36
CA VAL A 84 12.58 -14.43 28.13
C VAL A 84 12.40 -12.92 28.33
N THR A 85 13.18 -12.15 27.59
CA THR A 85 13.00 -10.70 27.50
C THR A 85 11.95 -10.38 26.45
N ILE A 86 10.98 -9.55 26.81
CA ILE A 86 9.94 -9.05 25.91
C ILE A 86 10.42 -7.76 25.25
N LEU A 87 10.38 -7.72 23.93
CA LEU A 87 10.82 -6.58 23.13
C LEU A 87 9.66 -5.84 22.48
N ASP A 88 8.69 -6.60 21.96
CA ASP A 88 7.63 -6.04 21.14
C ASP A 88 6.36 -6.88 21.25
N TYR A 89 5.24 -6.30 20.82
CA TYR A 89 3.97 -7.00 20.70
C TYR A 89 3.24 -6.54 19.43
N PHE A 90 2.85 -7.50 18.61
CA PHE A 90 2.08 -7.25 17.40
C PHE A 90 1.12 -8.42 17.15
N ASP A 91 -0.17 -8.10 17.08
CA ASP A 91 -1.23 -9.02 16.63
C ASP A 91 -1.22 -10.39 17.33
N GLY A 92 -1.11 -10.39 18.66
CA GLY A 92 -1.08 -11.61 19.46
C GLY A 92 0.28 -12.34 19.48
N TYR A 93 1.30 -11.78 18.84
CA TYR A 93 2.68 -12.27 18.91
C TYR A 93 3.57 -11.32 19.70
N PHE A 94 4.50 -11.89 20.45
CA PHE A 94 5.53 -11.15 21.14
C PHE A 94 6.86 -11.32 20.41
N GLY A 95 7.54 -10.21 20.18
CA GLY A 95 8.97 -10.21 19.92
C GLY A 95 9.70 -10.54 21.22
N VAL A 96 10.44 -11.64 21.23
CA VAL A 96 11.14 -12.13 22.43
C VAL A 96 12.60 -12.43 22.12
N CYS A 97 13.46 -12.29 23.12
CA CYS A 97 14.82 -12.79 23.08
C CYS A 97 15.08 -13.72 24.25
N THR A 98 15.79 -14.81 23.98
CA THR A 98 16.28 -15.76 24.97
C THR A 98 17.74 -16.09 24.69
N ASP A 99 18.59 -15.97 25.72
CA ASP A 99 20.06 -16.02 25.62
C ASP A 99 20.63 -15.04 24.58
N SER A 100 20.75 -15.46 23.32
CA SER A 100 21.21 -14.65 22.19
C SER A 100 20.38 -14.87 20.92
N ILE A 101 19.22 -15.54 21.03
CA ILE A 101 18.32 -15.83 19.93
C ILE A 101 17.05 -15.03 20.12
N CYS A 102 16.69 -14.25 19.10
CA CYS A 102 15.50 -13.42 19.09
C CYS A 102 14.55 -13.86 17.98
N GLY A 103 13.26 -13.67 18.20
CA GLY A 103 12.23 -13.97 17.22
C GLY A 103 10.84 -13.65 17.75
N TYR A 104 9.83 -14.17 17.08
CA TYR A 104 8.44 -13.98 17.43
C TYR A 104 7.82 -15.26 17.95
N MET A 105 6.91 -15.11 18.91
CA MET A 105 6.24 -16.21 19.57
C MET A 105 4.79 -15.84 19.85
N SER A 106 3.89 -16.80 19.68
CA SER A 106 2.48 -16.59 20.01
C SER A 106 2.33 -16.29 21.51
N GLY A 107 1.55 -15.26 21.83
CA GLY A 107 1.26 -14.83 23.20
C GLY A 107 0.55 -15.88 24.06
N LEU A 108 0.01 -16.93 23.44
CA LEU A 108 -0.56 -18.09 24.13
C LEU A 108 0.48 -18.85 24.97
N TRP A 109 1.76 -18.75 24.60
CA TRP A 109 2.86 -19.39 25.32
C TRP A 109 3.44 -18.54 26.45
N ILE A 110 3.01 -17.29 26.57
CA ILE A 110 3.55 -16.32 27.53
C ILE A 110 2.60 -16.22 28.73
N ASN A 111 3.16 -16.45 29.92
CA ASN A 111 2.41 -16.30 31.16
C ASN A 111 2.06 -14.82 31.37
N GLN A 112 0.76 -14.55 31.38
CA GLN A 112 0.23 -13.20 31.51
C GLN A 112 0.36 -12.67 32.95
N ASN A 113 0.71 -11.39 33.07
CA ASN A 113 0.71 -10.65 34.32
C ASN A 113 0.36 -9.18 34.06
N ASN A 114 0.20 -8.38 35.12
CA ASN A 114 -0.19 -6.98 34.98
C ASN A 114 0.77 -6.16 34.11
N LYS A 115 2.08 -6.40 34.20
CA LYS A 115 3.09 -5.69 33.39
C LYS A 115 3.02 -6.07 31.92
N ILE A 116 2.78 -7.35 31.61
CA ILE A 116 2.59 -7.82 30.23
C ILE A 116 1.31 -7.24 29.64
N ASN A 117 0.21 -7.24 30.40
CA ASN A 117 -1.07 -6.66 29.95
C ASN A 117 -0.95 -5.15 29.70
N GLU A 118 -0.24 -4.42 30.56
CA GLU A 118 0.04 -3.00 30.36
C GLU A 118 0.90 -2.77 29.11
N PHE A 119 1.93 -3.58 28.91
CA PHE A 119 2.77 -3.52 27.71
C PHE A 119 1.99 -3.78 26.41
N ILE A 120 1.12 -4.81 26.40
CA ILE A 120 0.21 -5.09 25.27
C ILE A 120 -0.62 -3.85 24.94
N ARG A 121 -1.27 -3.25 25.94
CA ARG A 121 -2.12 -2.06 25.75
C ARG A 121 -1.34 -0.89 25.18
N LEU A 122 -0.15 -0.62 25.72
CA LEU A 122 0.73 0.44 25.21
C LEU A 122 1.08 0.24 23.73
N LYS A 123 1.40 -1.00 23.34
CA LYS A 123 1.74 -1.34 21.95
C LYS A 123 0.54 -1.28 21.01
N GLU A 124 -0.64 -1.70 21.47
CA GLU A 124 -1.87 -1.57 20.70
C GLU A 124 -2.29 -0.11 20.49
N ASP A 125 -2.11 0.75 21.51
CA ASP A 125 -2.42 2.17 21.39
C ASP A 125 -1.40 2.92 20.53
N GLU A 126 -0.10 2.57 20.62
CA GLU A 126 0.93 3.05 19.69
C GLU A 126 0.57 2.72 18.24
N LYS A 127 0.15 1.47 17.97
CA LYS A 127 -0.30 1.05 16.64
C LYS A 127 -1.51 1.86 16.14
N LYS A 128 -2.54 2.03 16.96
CA LYS A 128 -3.73 2.82 16.59
C LYS A 128 -3.37 4.26 16.27
N GLU A 129 -2.46 4.86 17.03
CA GLU A 129 -2.01 6.22 16.80
C GLU A 129 -1.24 6.35 15.48
N LEU A 130 -0.35 5.41 15.19
CA LEU A 130 0.34 5.34 13.89
C LEU A 130 -0.65 5.21 12.72
N GLU A 131 -1.63 4.31 12.83
CA GLU A 131 -2.68 4.15 11.82
C GLU A 131 -3.50 5.44 11.63
N ARG A 132 -3.80 6.17 12.72
CA ARG A 132 -4.47 7.47 12.65
C ARG A 132 -3.64 8.48 11.88
N LEU A 133 -2.36 8.63 12.22
CA LEU A 133 -1.44 9.57 11.57
C LEU A 133 -1.28 9.25 10.08
N GLU A 134 -1.14 7.97 9.72
CA GLU A 134 -1.08 7.53 8.33
C GLU A 134 -2.36 7.89 7.56
N ASN A 135 -3.53 7.66 8.15
CA ASN A 135 -4.82 7.99 7.55
C ASN A 135 -4.99 9.51 7.36
N GLU A 136 -4.61 10.31 8.37
CA GLU A 136 -4.60 11.77 8.26
C GLU A 136 -3.66 12.25 7.14
N GLN A 137 -2.48 11.64 7.01
CA GLN A 137 -1.54 11.96 5.95
C GLN A 137 -2.07 11.57 4.57
N LYS A 138 -2.69 10.38 4.43
CA LYS A 138 -3.36 9.95 3.19
C LYS A 138 -4.47 10.92 2.80
N ILE A 139 -5.31 11.35 3.74
CA ILE A 139 -6.38 12.33 3.50
C ILE A 139 -5.79 13.67 3.06
N LYS A 140 -4.70 14.13 3.70
CA LYS A 140 -4.03 15.39 3.34
C LYS A 140 -3.45 15.35 1.93
N ILE A 141 -2.81 14.25 1.55
CA ILE A 141 -2.26 14.05 0.20
C ILE A 141 -3.40 14.02 -0.82
N GLN A 142 -4.44 13.20 -0.60
CA GLN A 142 -5.60 13.12 -1.48
C GLN A 142 -6.29 14.48 -1.65
N LYS A 143 -6.46 15.25 -0.56
CA LYS A 143 -7.05 16.60 -0.62
C LYS A 143 -6.19 17.56 -1.45
N ALA A 144 -4.86 17.48 -1.32
CA ALA A 144 -3.94 18.32 -2.09
C ALA A 144 -3.95 17.94 -3.59
N GLU A 145 -4.02 16.65 -3.92
CA GLU A 145 -4.18 16.15 -5.28
C GLU A 145 -5.51 16.58 -5.88
N TRP A 146 -6.59 16.43 -5.14
CA TRP A 146 -7.92 16.83 -5.58
C TRP A 146 -8.02 18.35 -5.82
N ALA A 147 -7.39 19.16 -4.97
CA ALA A 147 -7.31 20.61 -5.18
C ALA A 147 -6.50 20.99 -6.44
N LYS A 148 -5.48 20.21 -6.82
CA LYS A 148 -4.75 20.40 -8.09
C LYS A 148 -5.62 20.02 -9.28
N LEU A 149 -6.32 18.88 -9.21
CA LEU A 149 -7.24 18.43 -10.25
C LEU A 149 -8.40 19.40 -10.47
N GLU A 150 -8.98 19.91 -9.39
CA GLU A 150 -10.04 20.93 -9.43
C GLU A 150 -9.60 22.16 -10.24
N LYS A 151 -8.39 22.67 -10.02
CA LYS A 151 -7.84 23.79 -10.79
C LYS A 151 -7.69 23.45 -12.28
N ILE A 152 -7.27 22.23 -12.60
CA ILE A 152 -7.14 21.75 -13.98
C ILE A 152 -8.52 21.68 -14.66
N TYR A 153 -9.51 21.11 -13.99
CA TYR A 153 -10.86 20.97 -14.53
C TYR A 153 -11.59 22.30 -14.67
N ILE A 154 -11.45 23.22 -13.71
CA ILE A 154 -11.99 24.58 -13.84
C ILE A 154 -11.34 25.30 -15.03
N LYS A 155 -10.03 25.15 -15.21
CA LYS A 155 -9.33 25.72 -16.38
C LYS A 155 -9.80 25.12 -17.70
N LYS A 156 -10.09 23.81 -17.74
CA LYS A 156 -10.49 23.09 -18.96
C LYS A 156 -11.95 23.28 -19.34
N TYR A 157 -12.86 23.27 -18.37
CA TYR A 157 -14.31 23.22 -18.59
C TYR A 157 -15.05 24.49 -18.17
N GLY A 158 -14.37 25.39 -17.45
CA GLY A 158 -14.98 26.55 -16.82
C GLY A 158 -15.68 26.22 -15.50
N GLN A 159 -15.85 27.26 -14.67
CA GLN A 159 -16.42 27.13 -13.32
C GLN A 159 -17.81 26.50 -13.33
N THR A 160 -18.72 26.97 -14.20
CA THR A 160 -20.12 26.51 -14.23
C THR A 160 -20.23 25.04 -14.60
N THR A 161 -19.50 24.59 -15.62
CA THR A 161 -19.49 23.18 -16.04
C THR A 161 -18.90 22.32 -14.93
N TYR A 162 -17.75 22.69 -14.38
CA TYR A 162 -17.13 21.92 -13.31
C TYR A 162 -18.00 21.85 -12.05
N SER A 163 -18.72 22.92 -11.69
CA SER A 163 -19.69 22.88 -10.60
C SER A 163 -20.80 21.85 -10.82
N LYS A 164 -21.25 21.63 -12.07
CA LYS A 164 -22.20 20.56 -12.40
C LYS A 164 -21.55 19.18 -12.24
N LEU A 165 -20.33 19.00 -12.76
CA LEU A 165 -19.60 17.74 -12.64
C LEU A 165 -19.42 17.36 -11.17
N LYS A 166 -18.93 18.28 -10.33
CA LYS A 166 -18.70 18.09 -8.90
C LYS A 166 -19.97 17.70 -8.11
N GLN A 167 -21.14 18.07 -8.60
CA GLN A 167 -22.44 17.76 -7.99
C GLN A 167 -23.06 16.44 -8.48
N GLY A 168 -22.39 15.70 -9.38
CA GLY A 168 -22.91 14.45 -9.92
C GLY A 168 -23.93 14.61 -11.06
N TYR A 169 -23.98 15.77 -11.72
CA TYR A 169 -24.88 15.98 -12.86
C TYR A 169 -24.31 15.40 -14.16
N TYR A 170 -25.21 14.78 -14.93
CA TYR A 170 -24.98 14.34 -16.29
C TYR A 170 -25.95 15.01 -17.27
N TRP A 171 -25.56 15.16 -18.53
CA TRP A 171 -26.39 15.76 -19.58
C TRP A 171 -25.98 15.28 -20.98
N ILE A 172 -26.94 15.24 -21.91
CA ILE A 172 -26.68 14.92 -23.32
C ILE A 172 -25.65 15.91 -23.89
N GLY A 173 -24.65 15.39 -24.59
CA GLY A 173 -23.53 16.15 -25.14
C GLY A 173 -22.28 16.19 -24.27
N MET A 174 -22.32 15.66 -23.04
CA MET A 174 -21.12 15.55 -22.20
C MET A 174 -20.17 14.46 -22.72
N THR A 175 -18.87 14.63 -22.49
CA THR A 175 -17.87 13.61 -22.86
C THR A 175 -17.79 12.49 -21.81
N ARG A 176 -17.18 11.37 -22.18
CA ARG A 176 -16.83 10.30 -21.22
C ARG A 176 -16.02 10.80 -20.03
N GLU A 177 -15.05 11.68 -20.28
CA GLU A 177 -14.23 12.27 -19.22
C GLU A 177 -15.08 13.09 -18.25
N MET A 178 -16.02 13.89 -18.76
CA MET A 178 -16.98 14.61 -17.91
C MET A 178 -17.83 13.63 -17.10
N ALA A 179 -18.31 12.54 -17.71
CA ALA A 179 -19.11 11.54 -17.01
C ALA A 179 -18.32 10.86 -15.89
N THR A 180 -17.06 10.49 -16.14
CA THR A 180 -16.16 9.93 -15.12
C THR A 180 -15.87 10.92 -14.00
N ILE A 181 -15.63 12.20 -14.31
CA ILE A 181 -15.42 13.24 -13.28
C ILE A 181 -16.67 13.39 -12.41
N SER A 182 -17.86 13.26 -13.02
CA SER A 182 -19.12 13.53 -12.32
C SER A 182 -19.66 12.34 -11.53
N LEU A 183 -19.63 11.15 -12.12
CA LEU A 183 -20.28 9.94 -11.60
C LEU A 183 -19.28 8.87 -11.15
N GLY A 184 -17.98 9.07 -11.40
CA GLY A 184 -16.96 8.05 -11.19
C GLY A 184 -16.97 6.98 -12.29
N SER A 185 -16.22 5.90 -12.03
CA SER A 185 -16.17 4.76 -12.94
C SER A 185 -17.50 4.00 -12.91
N PRO A 186 -18.04 3.60 -14.07
CA PRO A 186 -19.19 2.70 -14.12
C PRO A 186 -18.81 1.30 -13.59
N ASN A 187 -19.83 0.54 -13.20
CA ASN A 187 -19.67 -0.87 -12.83
C ASN A 187 -19.22 -1.69 -14.03
N ASP A 188 -19.84 -1.45 -15.19
CA ASP A 188 -19.54 -2.14 -16.45
C ASP A 188 -19.58 -1.19 -17.65
N ILE A 189 -18.82 -1.54 -18.70
CA ILE A 189 -18.82 -0.83 -19.99
C ILE A 189 -19.01 -1.85 -21.12
N ASN A 190 -20.18 -1.82 -21.77
CA ASN A 190 -20.45 -2.59 -22.98
C ASN A 190 -20.06 -1.77 -24.22
N ARG A 191 -19.03 -2.20 -24.94
CA ARG A 191 -18.43 -1.42 -26.05
C ARG A 191 -18.50 -2.17 -27.38
N THR A 192 -19.02 -1.49 -28.40
CA THR A 192 -19.08 -1.98 -29.78
C THR A 192 -18.38 -1.01 -30.73
N VAL A 193 -17.63 -1.53 -31.70
CA VAL A 193 -16.98 -0.74 -32.76
C VAL A 193 -17.42 -1.28 -34.11
N GLY A 194 -17.92 -0.39 -34.97
CA GLY A 194 -18.33 -0.70 -36.33
C GLY A 194 -17.93 0.38 -37.32
N SER A 195 -18.31 0.22 -38.58
CA SER A 195 -18.07 1.24 -39.62
C SER A 195 -18.79 2.57 -39.33
N TRP A 196 -19.82 2.53 -38.49
CA TRP A 196 -20.58 3.69 -38.01
C TRP A 196 -19.97 4.39 -36.78
N GLY A 197 -18.85 3.90 -36.25
CA GLY A 197 -18.14 4.48 -35.11
C GLY A 197 -18.14 3.59 -33.87
N VAL A 198 -17.99 4.24 -32.70
CA VAL A 198 -17.91 3.58 -31.39
C VAL A 198 -19.18 3.84 -30.60
N HIS A 199 -19.85 2.76 -30.20
CA HIS A 199 -21.00 2.80 -29.30
C HIS A 199 -20.61 2.20 -27.94
N GLU A 200 -20.91 2.90 -26.85
CA GLU A 200 -20.62 2.46 -25.48
C GLU A 200 -21.86 2.62 -24.60
N GLN A 201 -22.24 1.58 -23.86
CA GLN A 201 -23.20 1.65 -22.76
C GLN A 201 -22.42 1.52 -21.45
N TRP A 202 -22.54 2.53 -20.60
CA TRP A 202 -21.96 2.53 -19.25
C TRP A 202 -23.07 2.20 -18.25
N VAL A 203 -22.81 1.21 -17.40
CA VAL A 203 -23.76 0.67 -16.42
C VAL A 203 -23.35 1.12 -15.03
N TYR A 204 -24.26 1.81 -14.34
CA TYR A 204 -24.21 2.10 -12.91
C TYR A 204 -25.39 1.40 -12.21
N ASP A 205 -25.46 1.43 -10.88
CA ASP A 205 -26.48 0.71 -10.11
C ASP A 205 -27.92 1.00 -10.56
N ASN A 206 -28.26 2.28 -10.79
CA ASN A 206 -29.60 2.73 -11.21
C ASN A 206 -29.55 3.71 -12.39
N LEU A 207 -28.51 3.64 -13.22
CA LEU A 207 -28.32 4.58 -14.33
C LEU A 207 -27.56 3.91 -15.48
N TYR A 208 -28.07 4.07 -16.69
CA TYR A 208 -27.40 3.66 -17.91
C TYR A 208 -27.12 4.89 -18.77
N LEU A 209 -25.87 5.05 -19.20
CA LEU A 209 -25.45 6.12 -20.11
C LEU A 209 -25.04 5.53 -21.46
N TYR A 210 -25.56 6.08 -22.54
CA TYR A 210 -25.27 5.64 -23.91
C TYR A 210 -24.44 6.68 -24.65
N PHE A 211 -23.23 6.32 -25.05
CA PHE A 211 -22.28 7.19 -25.73
C PHE A 211 -22.13 6.81 -27.19
N GLU A 212 -22.12 7.82 -28.05
CA GLU A 212 -21.71 7.70 -29.45
C GLU A 212 -20.41 8.48 -29.64
N ASN A 213 -19.36 7.79 -30.10
CA ASN A 213 -18.03 8.35 -30.32
C ASN A 213 -17.50 9.16 -29.13
N GLY A 214 -17.82 8.72 -27.91
CA GLY A 214 -17.37 9.34 -26.66
C GLY A 214 -18.23 10.51 -26.16
N ILE A 215 -19.37 10.79 -26.79
CA ILE A 215 -20.33 11.82 -26.41
C ILE A 215 -21.64 11.18 -25.95
N LEU A 216 -22.16 11.59 -24.79
CA LEU A 216 -23.41 11.07 -24.23
C LEU A 216 -24.59 11.50 -25.13
N THR A 217 -25.32 10.54 -25.68
CA THR A 217 -26.45 10.79 -26.59
C THR A 217 -27.80 10.49 -25.94
N SER A 218 -27.87 9.50 -25.05
CA SER A 218 -29.08 9.17 -24.27
C SER A 218 -28.75 8.52 -22.94
N TYR A 219 -29.72 8.46 -22.03
CA TYR A 219 -29.59 7.77 -20.74
C TYR A 219 -30.93 7.16 -20.31
N GLN A 220 -30.86 6.21 -19.39
CA GLN A 220 -32.01 5.55 -18.78
C GLN A 220 -31.81 5.50 -17.25
N ASN A 221 -32.80 5.96 -16.50
CA ASN A 221 -32.81 6.02 -15.03
C ASN A 221 -34.14 5.50 -14.45
#